data_AF-A0A392MN42-F1
#
_entry.id   AF-A0A392MN42-F1
#
_cell.length_a   1.000
_cell.length_b   1.000
_cell.length_c   1.000
_cell.angle_alpha   90.00
_cell.angle_beta   90.00
_cell.angle_gamma   90.00
#
_symmetry.space_group_name_H-M   'P 1'
#
loop_
_entity.id
_entity.type
_entity.pdbx_description
1 polymer ?
#
loop_
_entity_poly.entity_id
_entity_poly.type
_entity_poly.pdbx_seq_one_letter_code
_entity_poly.pdbx_strand_id
1 'polypeptide(L)'
;MFIFSIHAVNAFLGCASFAWPHIPPSLDVITWLKVCGQMSLLIVQGTVMASVISLVEELLFRSWLPQEIEVDLGYHYGILISGLAFSFLQ
;
A
#
# COMPACT_ATOMS: atom_id res chain seq x y z
N MET A 1 -3.60 -3.98 2.85
CA MET A 1 -4.16 -4.29 4.18
C MET A 1 -4.69 -5.71 4.31
N PHE A 2 -5.52 -6.21 3.38
CA PHE A 2 -6.21 -7.51 3.51
C PHE A 2 -5.28 -8.73 3.63
N ILE A 3 -4.24 -8.80 2.79
CA ILE A 3 -3.26 -9.90 2.79
C ILE A 3 -2.50 -10.00 4.12
N PHE A 4 -2.17 -8.84 4.71
CA PHE A 4 -1.50 -8.78 6.01
C PHE A 4 -2.40 -9.32 7.13
N SER A 5 -3.69 -9.01 7.07
CA SER A 5 -4.70 -9.56 7.99
C SER A 5 -4.87 -11.07 7.84
N ILE A 6 -4.85 -11.59 6.61
CA ILE A 6 -4.90 -13.04 6.35
C ILE A 6 -3.68 -13.74 6.97
N HIS A 7 -2.48 -13.21 6.75
CA HIS A 7 -1.27 -13.77 7.34
C HIS A 7 -1.25 -13.65 8.86
N ALA A 8 -1.75 -12.54 9.42
CA ALA A 8 -1.85 -12.36 10.87
C ALA A 8 -2.84 -13.36 11.50
N VAL A 9 -4.02 -13.55 10.91
CA VAL A 9 -5.03 -14.53 11.38
C VAL A 9 -4.50 -15.95 11.25
N ASN A 10 -3.87 -16.30 10.12
CA ASN A 10 -3.25 -17.61 9.95
C ASN A 10 -2.10 -17.85 10.95
N ALA A 11 -1.33 -16.82 11.29
CA ALA A 11 -0.31 -16.92 12.33
C ALA A 11 -0.92 -17.12 13.72
N PHE A 12 -2.01 -16.42 14.04
CA PHE A 12 -2.70 -16.52 15.32
C PHE A 12 -3.39 -17.88 15.52
N LEU A 13 -3.91 -18.46 14.44
CA LEU A 13 -4.52 -19.79 14.41
C LEU A 13 -3.48 -20.94 14.35
N GLY A 14 -2.18 -20.62 14.25
CA GLY A 14 -1.11 -21.60 14.13
C GLY A 14 -1.01 -22.28 12.77
N CYS A 15 -1.78 -21.82 11.77
CA CYS A 15 -1.74 -22.32 10.39
C CYS A 15 -0.54 -21.78 9.59
N ALA A 16 0.07 -20.70 10.05
CA ALA A 16 1.34 -20.17 9.55
C ALA A 16 2.28 -19.91 10.73
N SER A 17 3.55 -20.30 10.64
CA SER A 17 4.55 -19.88 11.62
C SER A 17 5.32 -18.69 11.07
N PHE A 18 5.62 -17.72 11.94
CA PHE A 18 6.57 -16.67 11.61
C PHE A 18 7.97 -17.29 11.68
N ALA A 19 8.40 -17.91 10.58
CA ALA A 19 9.74 -18.47 10.48
C ALA A 19 10.73 -17.31 10.44
N TRP A 20 11.31 -17.00 11.59
CA TRP A 20 12.48 -16.14 11.64
C TRP A 20 13.59 -16.83 10.83
N PRO A 21 14.29 -16.15 9.92
CA PRO A 21 15.41 -16.77 9.22
C PRO A 21 16.36 -17.34 10.28
N HIS A 22 16.81 -18.58 10.11
CA HIS A 22 17.72 -19.23 11.06
C HIS A 22 18.96 -18.34 11.25
N ILE A 23 19.01 -17.62 12.37
CA ILE A 23 20.15 -16.81 12.76
C ILE A 23 21.14 -17.77 13.43
N PRO A 24 22.29 -18.08 12.81
CA PRO A 24 23.34 -18.81 13.52
C PRO A 24 23.76 -18.01 14.77
N PRO A 25 24.03 -18.67 15.91
CA PRO A 25 24.30 -18.02 17.20
C PRO A 25 25.57 -17.15 17.22
N SER A 26 26.39 -17.20 16.16
CA SER A 26 27.60 -16.38 15.96
C SER A 26 27.40 -15.25 14.95
N LEU A 27 26.20 -14.67 14.86
CA LEU A 27 25.88 -13.69 13.82
C LEU A 27 26.69 -12.40 14.00
N ASP A 28 27.62 -12.18 13.08
CA ASP A 28 28.39 -10.95 12.94
C ASP A 28 27.45 -9.74 12.89
N VAL A 29 27.71 -8.71 13.72
CA VAL A 29 26.90 -7.47 13.85
C VAL A 29 26.66 -6.84 12.47
N ILE A 30 27.63 -6.99 11.57
CA ILE A 30 27.57 -6.52 10.18
C ILE A 30 26.45 -7.21 9.40
N THR A 31 26.21 -8.50 9.63
CA THR A 31 25.15 -9.28 8.97
C THR A 31 23.77 -8.82 9.44
N TRP A 32 23.61 -8.49 10.73
CA TRP A 32 22.36 -7.96 11.27
C TRP A 32 22.05 -6.55 10.73
N LEU A 33 23.07 -5.68 10.70
CA LEU A 33 22.95 -4.34 10.11
C LEU A 33 22.55 -4.41 8.63
N LYS A 34 23.11 -5.37 7.89
CA LYS A 34 22.78 -5.58 6.47
C LYS A 34 21.32 -6.01 6.28
N VAL A 35 20.81 -6.94 7.09
CA VAL A 35 19.40 -7.36 7.03
C VAL A 35 18.47 -6.20 7.38
N CYS A 36 18.79 -5.42 8.42
CA CYS A 36 18.02 -4.23 8.79
C CYS A 36 18.02 -3.16 7.69
N GLY A 37 19.18 -2.92 7.05
CA GLY A 37 19.32 -2.03 5.90
C GLY A 37 18.48 -2.48 4.70
N GLN A 38 18.47 -3.78 4.40
CA GLN A 38 17.64 -4.33 3.32
C GLN A 38 16.14 -4.20 3.60
N MET A 39 15.71 -4.49 4.83
CA MET A 39 14.31 -4.36 5.21
C MET A 39 13.85 -2.90 5.19
N SER A 40 14.67 -1.97 5.68
CA SER A 40 14.35 -0.54 5.64
C SER A 40 14.29 0.00 4.21
N LEU A 41 15.18 -0.45 3.31
CA LEU A 41 15.12 -0.10 1.89
C LEU A 41 13.78 -0.53 1.26
N LEU A 42 13.34 -1.75 1.51
CA LEU A 42 12.08 -2.27 0.99
C LEU A 42 10.87 -1.48 1.52
N ILE A 43 10.90 -1.11 2.81
CA ILE A 43 9.86 -0.26 3.41
C ILE A 43 9.83 1.10 2.71
N VAL A 44 10.97 1.77 2.57
CA VAL A 44 11.06 3.08 1.92
C VAL A 44 10.56 2.99 0.48
N GLN A 45 10.99 1.98 -0.28
CA GLN A 45 10.55 1.79 -1.66
C GLN A 45 9.03 1.58 -1.75
N GLY A 46 8.47 0.74 -0.87
CA GLY A 46 7.04 0.50 -0.81
C GLY A 46 6.25 1.75 -0.43
N THR A 47 6.74 2.52 0.55
CA THR A 47 6.13 3.78 0.97
C THR A 47 6.15 4.81 -0.14
N VAL A 48 7.30 5.01 -0.80
CA VAL A 48 7.42 5.96 -1.92
C VAL A 48 6.45 5.60 -3.04
N MET A 49 6.40 4.32 -3.43
CA MET A 49 5.46 3.87 -4.47
C MET A 49 4.00 4.10 -4.07
N ALA A 50 3.62 3.73 -2.85
CA ALA A 50 2.27 3.93 -2.34
C ALA A 50 1.89 5.42 -2.27
N SER A 51 2.82 6.28 -1.85
CA SER A 51 2.61 7.73 -1.83
C SER A 51 2.42 8.31 -3.23
N VAL A 52 3.21 7.87 -4.21
CA VAL A 52 3.08 8.32 -5.60
C VAL A 52 1.73 7.89 -6.18
N ILE A 53 1.33 6.63 -5.97
CA ILE A 53 0.01 6.14 -6.41
C ILE A 53 -1.10 6.96 -5.77
N SER A 54 -1.08 7.11 -4.44
CA SER A 54 -2.08 7.90 -3.71
C SER A 54 -2.14 9.35 -4.18
N LEU A 55 -1.00 9.96 -4.52
CA LEU A 55 -0.95 11.31 -5.06
C LEU A 55 -1.65 11.39 -6.42
N VAL A 56 -1.36 10.45 -7.33
CA VAL A 56 -1.98 10.40 -8.66
C VAL A 56 -3.48 10.15 -8.54
N GLU A 57 -3.89 9.21 -7.68
CA GLU A 57 -5.30 8.90 -7.45
C GLU A 57 -6.06 10.12 -6.92
N GLU A 58 -5.50 10.84 -5.95
CA GLU A 58 -6.14 12.03 -5.38
C GLU A 58 -6.19 13.18 -6.41
N LEU A 59 -5.10 13.41 -7.14
CA LEU A 59 -5.07 14.45 -8.17
C LEU A 59 -6.07 14.13 -9.30
N LEU A 60 -6.10 12.90 -9.80
CA LEU A 60 -6.91 12.55 -10.96
C LEU A 60 -8.38 12.37 -10.59
N PHE A 61 -8.69 11.55 -9.59
CA PHE A 61 -10.07 11.16 -9.28
C PHE A 61 -10.75 12.04 -8.23
N ARG A 62 -10.01 12.73 -7.36
CA ARG A 62 -10.63 13.60 -6.35
C ARG A 62 -10.55 15.08 -6.69
N SER A 63 -9.57 15.51 -7.49
CA SER A 63 -9.47 16.90 -7.90
C SER A 63 -9.90 17.13 -9.35
N TRP A 64 -9.16 16.61 -10.33
CA TRP A 64 -9.36 16.99 -11.73
C TRP A 64 -10.65 16.45 -12.34
N LEU A 65 -10.88 15.13 -12.26
CA LEU A 65 -12.01 14.47 -12.92
C LEU A 65 -13.39 14.95 -12.40
N PRO A 66 -13.63 15.07 -11.08
CA PRO A 66 -14.89 15.60 -10.58
C PRO A 66 -15.14 17.04 -11.01
N GLN A 67 -14.10 17.90 -11.02
CA GLN A 67 -14.21 19.30 -11.42
C GLN A 67 -14.56 19.43 -12.90
N GLU A 68 -13.94 18.62 -13.75
CA GLU A 68 -14.24 18.61 -15.19
C GLU A 68 -15.70 18.21 -15.43
N ILE A 69 -16.17 17.16 -14.77
CA ILE A 69 -17.55 16.68 -14.91
C ILE A 69 -18.55 17.67 -14.29
N GLU A 70 -18.18 18.34 -13.20
CA GLU A 70 -19.04 19.32 -12.53
C GLU A 70 -19.39 20.50 -13.43
N VAL A 71 -18.48 20.92 -14.32
CA VAL A 71 -18.73 22.01 -15.28
C VAL A 71 -19.94 21.71 -16.18
N ASP A 72 -20.13 20.44 -16.56
CA ASP A 72 -21.19 20.02 -17.49
C ASP A 72 -22.44 19.45 -16.78
N LEU A 73 -22.24 18.67 -15.72
CA LEU A 73 -23.29 17.87 -15.08
C LEU A 73 -23.58 18.28 -13.63
N GLY A 74 -22.80 19.19 -13.06
CA GLY A 74 -22.93 19.67 -11.69
C GLY A 74 -22.26 18.78 -10.63
N TYR A 75 -22.14 19.34 -9.42
CA TYR A 75 -21.34 18.80 -8.32
C TYR A 75 -21.64 17.34 -7.94
N HIS A 76 -22.93 17.01 -7.78
CA HIS A 76 -23.33 15.66 -7.34
C HIS A 76 -22.99 14.58 -8.37
N TYR A 77 -23.16 14.88 -9.65
CA TYR A 77 -22.82 13.94 -10.72
C TYR A 77 -21.30 13.84 -10.90
N GLY A 78 -20.55 14.93 -10.72
CA GLY A 78 -19.09 14.91 -10.71
C GLY A 78 -18.51 13.94 -9.69
N ILE A 79 -19.02 13.98 -8.45
CA ILE A 79 -18.61 13.04 -7.39
C ILE A 79 -19.02 11.61 -7.73
N LEU A 80 -20.27 11.39 -8.15
CA LEU A 80 -20.79 10.05 -8.42
C LEU A 80 -20.03 9.36 -9.56
N ILE A 81 -19.86 10.05 -10.69
CA ILE A 81 -19.23 9.48 -11.89
C ILE A 81 -17.73 9.27 -11.65
N SER A 82 -17.04 10.23 -11.02
CA SER A 82 -15.63 10.06 -10.69
C SER A 82 -15.39 8.90 -9.72
N GLY A 83 -16.25 8.76 -8.70
CA GLY A 83 -16.19 7.64 -7.76
C GLY A 83 -16.45 6.28 -8.41
N LEU A 84 -17.38 6.22 -9.39
CA LEU A 84 -17.61 5.01 -10.19
C LEU A 84 -16.39 4.69 -11.07
N ALA A 85 -15.83 5.69 -11.75
CA ALA A 85 -14.63 5.51 -12.57
C ALA A 85 -13.43 5.00 -11.76
N PHE A 86 -13.21 5.57 -10.57
CA PHE A 86 -12.20 5.08 -9.63
C PHE A 86 -12.42 3.62 -9.25
N SER A 87 -13.67 3.25 -8.92
CA SER A 87 -14.02 1.89 -8.51
C SER A 87 -13.88 0.86 -9.63
N PHE A 88 -14.05 1.25 -10.89
CA PHE A 88 -13.83 0.37 -12.05
C PHE A 88 -12.36 0.15 -12.38
N LEU A 89 -11.49 1.09 -12.01
CA LEU A 89 -10.07 1.08 -12.36
C LEU A 89 -9.15 0.55 -11.24
N GLN A 90 -9.71 0.27 -10.06
CA GLN A 90 -9.00 -0.24 -8.88
C GLN A 90 -9.09 -1.77 -8.76
#